data_AF-A0A0C3DP71-F1
#
_entry.id   AF-A0A0C3DP71-F1
#
_cell.length_a   1.000
_cell.length_b   1.000
_cell.length_c   1.000
_cell.angle_alpha   90.00
_cell.angle_beta   90.00
_cell.angle_gamma   90.00
#
_symmetry.space_group_name_H-M   'P 1'
#
loop_
_entity.id
_entity.type
_entity.pdbx_description
1 polymer ?
#
loop_
_entity_poly.entity_id
_entity_poly.type
_entity_poly.pdbx_seq_one_letter_code
_entity_poly.pdbx_strand_id
1 'polypeptide(L)'
;VSADDIFPEGKIYADLTANNVLHVTHCLTSSDVVHSPEQQMQTQKYSQHPWACQKGLEITSHIHYCLILDLIGEALTNFRSSRELVQAIHDALVGEWHPSSQSYII
;
A
#
# COMPACT_ATOMS: atom_id res chain seq x y z
N VAL A 1 -18.14 -11.33 -6.11
CA VAL A 1 -17.45 -11.11 -7.38
C VAL A 1 -16.01 -10.81 -7.01
N SER A 2 -15.09 -11.71 -7.35
CA SER A 2 -13.65 -11.39 -7.31
C SER A 2 -13.47 -10.21 -8.26
N ALA A 3 -12.87 -9.12 -7.79
CA ALA A 3 -12.55 -8.00 -8.65
C ALA A 3 -11.37 -8.42 -9.53
N ASP A 4 -11.64 -9.24 -10.54
CA ASP A 4 -10.63 -9.84 -11.41
C ASP A 4 -9.83 -8.79 -12.22
N ASP A 5 -10.29 -7.53 -12.21
CA ASP A 5 -9.65 -6.37 -12.83
C ASP A 5 -8.62 -5.67 -11.91
N ILE A 6 -8.53 -6.03 -10.62
CA ILE A 6 -7.59 -5.41 -9.69
C ILE A 6 -6.30 -6.24 -9.66
N PHE A 7 -5.24 -5.68 -10.23
CA PHE A 7 -3.90 -6.26 -10.12
C PHE A 7 -3.37 -6.08 -8.69
N PRO A 8 -2.90 -7.13 -8.02
CA PRO A 8 -2.33 -7.02 -6.69
C PRO A 8 -1.04 -6.22 -6.75
N GLU A 9 -0.96 -5.15 -5.97
CA GLU A 9 0.15 -4.20 -5.95
C GLU A 9 1.51 -4.87 -5.68
N GLY A 10 1.55 -5.94 -4.89
CA GLY A 10 2.76 -6.71 -4.66
C GLY A 10 3.36 -7.34 -5.92
N LYS A 11 2.57 -7.63 -6.96
CA LYS A 11 3.12 -8.03 -8.27
C LYS A 11 3.89 -6.90 -8.95
N ILE A 12 3.40 -5.65 -8.80
CA ILE A 12 4.10 -4.47 -9.32
C ILE A 12 5.46 -4.34 -8.64
N TYR A 13 5.52 -4.48 -7.31
CA TYR A 13 6.78 -4.46 -6.57
C TYR A 13 7.73 -5.62 -6.94
N ALA A 14 7.18 -6.81 -7.21
CA ALA A 14 7.97 -7.94 -7.70
C ALA A 14 8.58 -7.64 -9.09
N ASP A 15 7.80 -7.04 -10.00
CA ASP A 15 8.27 -6.65 -11.33
C ASP A 15 9.32 -5.53 -11.26
N LEU A 16 9.13 -4.51 -10.42
CA LEU A 16 10.11 -3.44 -10.21
C LEU A 16 11.43 -3.99 -9.66
N THR A 17 11.35 -4.95 -8.72
CA THR A 17 12.53 -5.64 -8.18
C THR A 17 13.23 -6.45 -9.26
N ALA A 18 12.49 -7.23 -10.07
CA ALA A 18 13.05 -8.03 -11.15
C ALA A 18 13.74 -7.18 -12.24
N ASN A 19 13.27 -5.95 -12.46
CA ASN A 19 13.84 -5.00 -13.41
C ASN A 19 14.97 -4.12 -12.80
N ASN A 20 15.38 -4.35 -11.54
CA ASN A 20 16.40 -3.57 -10.84
C ASN A 20 16.12 -2.06 -10.84
N VAL A 21 14.84 -1.67 -10.69
CA VAL A 21 14.49 -0.26 -10.58
C VAL A 21 15.06 0.30 -9.28
N LEU A 22 15.89 1.34 -9.40
CA LEU A 22 16.52 2.00 -8.26
C LEU A 22 15.50 2.83 -7.47
N HIS A 23 15.77 3.01 -6.18
CA HIS A 23 14.96 3.81 -5.24
C HIS A 23 13.53 3.29 -5.01
N VAL A 24 13.29 2.01 -5.26
CA VAL A 24 12.03 1.33 -4.93
C VAL A 24 12.28 0.37 -3.77
N THR A 25 11.37 0.38 -2.80
CA THR A 25 11.42 -0.51 -1.65
C THR A 25 11.17 -1.96 -2.06
N HIS A 26 11.91 -2.89 -1.47
CA HIS A 26 11.61 -4.30 -1.67
C HIS A 26 10.30 -4.68 -0.98
N CYS A 27 9.44 -5.41 -1.68
CA CYS A 27 8.28 -6.03 -1.06
C CYS A 27 8.72 -7.31 -0.34
N LEU A 28 8.61 -7.32 1.00
CA LEU A 28 8.93 -8.50 1.82
C LEU A 28 7.85 -9.57 1.71
N THR A 29 6.59 -9.15 1.78
CA THR A 29 5.45 -10.04 1.60
C THR A 29 4.24 -9.24 1.16
N SER A 30 3.39 -9.88 0.37
CA SER A 30 2.11 -9.32 -0.03
C SER A 30 1.09 -10.43 -0.17
N SER A 31 -0.09 -10.24 0.40
CA SER A 31 -1.15 -11.22 0.31
C SER A 31 -2.48 -10.61 0.69
N ASP A 32 -3.56 -11.21 0.18
CA ASP A 32 -4.87 -11.00 0.76
C ASP A 32 -4.84 -11.41 2.24
N VAL A 33 -5.48 -10.61 3.08
CA VAL A 33 -5.62 -10.90 4.49
C VAL A 33 -6.62 -12.04 4.64
N VAL A 34 -6.11 -13.22 5.00
CA VAL A 34 -6.91 -14.44 5.07
C VAL A 34 -7.89 -14.36 6.26
N HIS A 35 -9.14 -14.08 5.93
CA HIS A 35 -10.40 -14.29 6.66
C HIS A 35 -10.32 -14.50 8.19
N SER A 36 -9.95 -13.47 8.94
CA SER A 36 -10.55 -13.25 10.25
C SER A 36 -11.96 -12.64 10.04
N PRO A 37 -13.01 -13.08 10.75
CA PRO A 37 -14.37 -12.54 10.60
C PRO A 37 -14.44 -11.02 10.81
N GLU A 38 -13.49 -10.47 11.57
CA GLU A 38 -13.34 -9.05 11.88
C GLU A 38 -12.90 -8.20 10.68
N GLN A 39 -12.23 -8.80 9.69
CA GLN A 39 -11.68 -8.10 8.52
C GLN A 39 -12.51 -8.31 7.25
N GLN A 40 -13.66 -8.98 7.35
CA GLN A 40 -14.64 -9.04 6.25
C GLN A 40 -15.61 -7.86 6.33
N MET A 41 -15.89 -7.25 5.17
CA MET A 41 -16.93 -6.24 5.01
C MET A 41 -18.29 -6.80 5.47
N GLN A 42 -18.72 -6.42 6.67
CA GLN A 42 -20.02 -6.83 7.23
C GLN A 42 -21.20 -6.29 6.40
N THR A 43 -20.98 -5.20 5.66
CA THR A 43 -21.96 -4.61 4.73
C THR A 43 -22.50 -5.63 3.74
N GLN A 44 -21.65 -6.53 3.22
CA GLN A 44 -22.10 -7.59 2.32
C GLN A 44 -22.91 -8.65 3.07
N LYS A 45 -22.49 -9.05 4.27
CA LYS A 45 -23.21 -10.03 5.11
C LYS A 45 -24.64 -9.59 5.40
N TYR A 46 -24.84 -8.29 5.62
CA TYR A 46 -26.14 -7.71 5.93
C TYR A 46 -26.90 -7.17 4.71
N SER A 47 -26.29 -7.15 3.53
CA SER A 47 -26.91 -6.65 2.28
C SER A 47 -28.19 -7.37 1.90
N GLN A 48 -28.33 -8.64 2.29
CA GLN A 48 -29.47 -9.50 1.96
C GLN A 48 -30.57 -9.48 3.04
N HIS A 49 -30.43 -8.66 4.08
CA HIS A 49 -31.44 -8.60 5.14
C HIS A 49 -32.66 -7.76 4.75
N PRO A 50 -33.85 -8.06 5.31
CA PRO A 50 -35.10 -7.38 4.95
C PRO A 50 -35.10 -5.87 5.24
N TRP A 51 -34.26 -5.44 6.19
CA TRP A 51 -34.10 -4.03 6.56
C TRP A 51 -33.07 -3.30 5.69
N ALA A 52 -32.27 -4.02 4.90
CA ALA A 52 -31.26 -3.41 4.04
C ALA A 52 -31.92 -2.79 2.80
N CYS A 53 -31.50 -1.59 2.42
CA CYS A 53 -31.99 -0.93 1.22
C CYS A 53 -31.51 -1.70 -0.02
N GLN A 54 -32.41 -2.42 -0.69
CA GLN A 54 -32.09 -3.23 -1.87
C GLN A 54 -32.02 -2.40 -3.17
N LYS A 55 -32.32 -1.11 -3.12
CA LYS A 55 -32.42 -0.26 -4.31
C LYS A 55 -31.05 0.32 -4.68
N GLY A 56 -30.48 -0.14 -5.80
CA GLY A 56 -29.25 0.42 -6.37
C GLY A 56 -27.95 0.00 -5.67
N LEU A 57 -27.98 -1.07 -4.87
CA LEU A 57 -26.86 -1.47 -4.02
C LEU A 57 -26.13 -2.69 -4.61
N GLU A 58 -25.40 -2.51 -5.71
CA GLU A 58 -24.33 -3.46 -6.04
C GLU A 58 -23.18 -3.24 -5.07
N ILE A 59 -23.25 -3.92 -3.92
CA ILE A 59 -22.15 -3.93 -2.95
C ILE A 59 -21.05 -4.84 -3.49
N THR A 60 -19.99 -4.24 -3.99
CA THR A 60 -18.79 -4.96 -4.38
C THR A 60 -18.07 -5.46 -3.13
N SER A 61 -17.66 -6.73 -3.15
CA SER A 61 -16.89 -7.32 -2.06
C SER A 61 -15.47 -6.79 -2.12
N HIS A 62 -14.97 -6.26 -1.00
CA HIS A 62 -13.57 -5.87 -0.87
C HIS A 62 -12.87 -6.80 0.12
N ILE A 63 -11.72 -7.32 -0.29
CA ILE A 63 -10.80 -8.05 0.57
C ILE A 63 -9.67 -7.07 0.93
N HIS A 64 -9.31 -7.01 2.21
CA HIS A 64 -8.13 -6.26 2.61
C HIS A 64 -6.88 -6.94 2.05
N TYR A 65 -6.10 -6.19 1.28
CA TYR A 65 -4.80 -6.60 0.78
C TYR A 65 -3.71 -6.08 1.72
N CYS A 66 -2.81 -6.95 2.15
CA CYS A 66 -1.65 -6.58 2.96
C CYS A 66 -0.42 -6.48 2.06
N LEU A 67 0.29 -5.36 2.17
CA LEU A 67 1.57 -5.11 1.52
C LEU A 67 2.59 -4.74 2.60
N ILE A 68 3.61 -5.58 2.79
CA ILE A 68 4.71 -5.33 3.70
C ILE A 68 5.94 -5.01 2.87
N LEU A 69 6.36 -3.75 2.95
CA LEU A 69 7.57 -3.27 2.33
C LEU A 69 8.73 -3.33 3.33
N ASP A 70 9.93 -3.62 2.83
CA ASP A 70 11.16 -3.61 3.62
C ASP A 70 11.47 -2.19 4.10
N LEU A 71 12.39 -2.05 5.05
CA LEU A 71 12.76 -0.74 5.58
C LEU A 71 13.27 0.15 4.44
N ILE A 72 12.60 1.28 4.22
CA ILE A 72 13.12 2.34 3.34
C ILE A 72 14.13 3.14 4.14
N GLY A 73 15.40 2.73 4.06
CA GLY A 73 16.52 3.50 4.58
C GLY A 73 17.50 2.68 5.40
N GLU A 74 18.57 3.35 5.80
CA GLU A 74 19.50 2.81 6.79
C GLU A 74 19.17 3.35 8.18
N ALA A 75 19.63 2.65 9.23
CA ALA A 75 19.55 3.18 10.58
C ALA A 75 20.27 4.55 10.63
N LEU A 76 19.73 5.50 11.39
CA LEU A 76 20.33 6.83 11.58
C LEU A 76 21.78 6.77 12.11
N THR A 77 22.19 5.62 12.64
CA THR A 77 23.55 5.35 13.12
C THR A 77 24.53 4.93 12.03
N ASN A 78 24.06 4.59 10.82
CA ASN A 78 24.88 3.99 9.77
C ASN A 78 25.45 5.00 8.77
N PHE A 79 25.07 6.28 8.87
CA PHE A 79 25.67 7.33 8.05
C PHE A 79 27.17 7.42 8.33
N ARG A 80 27.95 7.47 7.25
CA ARG A 80 29.42 7.57 7.29
C ARG A 80 29.86 8.92 7.85
N SER A 81 28.99 9.92 7.84
CA SER A 81 29.23 11.24 8.44
C SER A 81 27.93 12.01 8.69
N SER A 82 28.01 13.04 9.54
CA SER A 82 26.94 14.02 9.72
C SER A 82 26.57 14.75 8.42
N ARG A 83 27.51 14.93 7.50
CA ARG A 83 27.25 15.53 6.18
C ARG A 83 26.33 14.66 5.33
N GLU A 84 26.52 13.34 5.36
CA GLU A 84 25.69 12.39 4.62
C GLU A 84 24.27 12.35 5.17
N LEU A 85 24.11 12.36 6.50
CA LEU A 85 22.81 12.48 7.16
C LEU A 85 22.08 13.77 6.77
N VAL A 86 22.76 14.92 6.86
CA VAL A 86 22.17 16.22 6.50
C VAL A 86 21.80 16.27 5.02
N GLN A 87 22.60 15.67 4.14
CA GLN A 87 22.29 15.57 2.71
C GLN A 87 21.05 14.71 2.46
N ALA A 88 20.93 13.55 3.12
CA ALA A 88 19.75 12.69 3.01
C ALA A 88 18.47 13.39 3.48
N ILE A 89 18.53 14.14 4.59
CA ILE A 89 17.41 14.96 5.09
C ILE A 89 17.05 16.07 4.08
N HIS A 90 18.06 16.76 3.54
CA HIS A 90 17.85 17.80 2.53
C HIS A 90 17.17 17.24 1.28
N ASP A 91 17.65 16.11 0.76
CA ASP A 91 17.11 15.50 -0.46
C ASP A 91 15.67 15.00 -0.26
N ALA A 92 15.36 14.49 0.93
CA ALA A 92 13.98 14.13 1.31
C ALA A 92 13.03 15.33 1.29
N LEU A 93 13.45 16.47 1.88
CA LEU A 93 12.65 17.70 1.92
C LEU A 93 12.45 18.30 0.51
N VAL A 94 13.47 18.23 -0.35
CA VAL A 94 13.36 18.68 -1.74
C VAL A 94 12.44 17.76 -2.56
N GLY A 95 12.51 16.44 -2.35
CA GLY A 95 11.61 15.47 -2.98
C GLY A 95 10.15 15.67 -2.56
N GLU A 96 9.90 15.94 -1.28
CA GLU A 96 8.57 16.26 -0.76
C GLU A 96 8.00 17.54 -1.38
N TRP A 97 8.83 18.57 -1.57
CA TRP A 97 8.44 19.83 -2.22
C TRP A 97 8.31 19.70 -3.75
N HIS A 98 8.43 18.52 -4.36
CA HIS A 98 8.08 18.42 -5.78
C HIS A 98 6.55 18.64 -5.96
N PRO A 99 6.10 19.54 -6.86
CA PRO A 99 4.68 19.91 -7.00
C PRO A 99 3.72 18.76 -7.37
N SER A 100 4.24 17.57 -7.66
CA SER A 100 3.47 16.34 -7.91
C SER A 100 3.07 15.59 -6.64
N SER A 101 3.63 15.94 -5.48
CA SER A 101 3.42 15.21 -4.21
C SER A 101 2.13 15.64 -3.47
N GLN A 102 1.36 16.56 -4.03
CA GLN A 102 0.13 17.10 -3.40
C GLN A 102 -1.08 16.14 -3.38
N SER A 103 -0.92 14.88 -3.77
CA SER A 103 -2.05 13.93 -3.86
C SER A 103 -2.00 12.71 -2.94
N TYR A 104 -1.01 12.57 -2.07
CA TYR A 104 -1.02 11.48 -1.08
C TYR A 104 -0.54 11.96 0.29
N ILE A 105 -1.45 12.53 1.07
CA ILE A 105 -1.43 12.42 2.53
C ILE A 105 -2.81 11.93 2.94
N ILE A 106 -2.82 10.73 3.53
CA ILE A 106 -3.95 10.09 4.21
C ILE A 106 -4.25 10.86 5.50
#